data_AF-A0A518BC48-F1
#
_entry.id   AF-A0A518BC48-F1
#
_cell.length_a   1.000
_cell.length_b   1.000
_cell.length_c   1.000
_cell.angle_alpha   90.00
_cell.angle_beta   90.00
_cell.angle_gamma   90.00
#
_symmetry.space_group_name_H-M   'P 1'
#
loop_
_entity.id
_entity.type
_entity.pdbx_description
1 polymer ?
#
loop_
_entity_poly.entity_id
_entity_poly.type
_entity_poly.pdbx_seq_one_letter_code
_entity_poly.pdbx_strand_id
1 'polypeptide(L)'
;MPAPEELLDLYLRLADAAQEQQQPLQRNKFLVLAADAAGRAGLLAVAEDCRTKILAHNPKHILRQYPSMGEALASKDVRLYTRQLHRLFPFEKAEYLLSKFEGTNDDASFVLDLDPPAKTPRRRPKGSKRPSLSRPKRRPRASIVRAFQRSKQETRRKKTIRPTNAEQRSLPILPVWAVSQPKSLWEWGEHHWSTWGVVFLLGVVVGGSSAALILLNF
;
A
#
# COMPACT_ATOMS: atom_id res chain seq x y z
N MET A 1 -2.06 23.61 -7.30
CA MET A 1 -2.17 22.20 -6.85
C MET A 1 -3.43 21.66 -7.48
N PRO A 2 -3.36 20.52 -8.19
CA PRO A 2 -4.51 19.89 -8.82
C PRO A 2 -5.62 19.58 -7.80
N ALA A 3 -6.84 19.41 -8.29
CA ALA A 3 -7.96 19.03 -7.43
C ALA A 3 -7.69 17.64 -6.81
N PRO A 4 -8.19 17.36 -5.59
CA PRO A 4 -7.98 16.06 -4.96
C PRO A 4 -8.61 14.91 -5.78
N GLU A 5 -9.65 15.18 -6.56
CA GLU A 5 -10.30 14.22 -7.46
C GLU A 5 -9.41 13.87 -8.67
N GLU A 6 -8.74 14.86 -9.26
CA GLU A 6 -7.77 14.65 -10.35
C GLU A 6 -6.58 13.81 -9.88
N LEU A 7 -6.08 14.09 -8.68
CA LEU A 7 -5.02 13.29 -8.06
C LEU A 7 -5.46 11.85 -7.80
N LEU A 8 -6.71 11.67 -7.35
CA LEU A 8 -7.26 10.35 -7.13
C LEU A 8 -7.27 9.52 -8.42
N ASP A 9 -7.84 10.05 -9.50
CA ASP A 9 -7.89 9.36 -10.80
C ASP A 9 -6.48 9.03 -11.31
N LEU A 10 -5.58 10.01 -11.30
CA LEU A 10 -4.18 9.84 -11.71
C LEU A 10 -3.48 8.69 -10.96
N TYR A 11 -3.59 8.65 -9.62
CA TYR A 11 -2.95 7.61 -8.83
C TYR A 11 -3.62 6.24 -8.96
N LEU A 12 -4.93 6.17 -9.23
CA LEU A 12 -5.61 4.91 -9.51
C LEU A 12 -5.13 4.31 -10.84
N ARG A 13 -5.07 5.11 -11.92
CA ARG A 13 -4.55 4.65 -13.21
C ARG A 13 -3.09 4.18 -13.12
N LEU A 14 -2.26 4.89 -12.36
CA LEU A 14 -0.89 4.45 -12.07
C LEU A 14 -0.85 3.13 -11.29
N ALA A 15 -1.78 2.90 -10.35
CA ALA A 15 -1.86 1.64 -9.64
C ALA A 15 -2.23 0.49 -10.59
N ASP A 16 -3.16 0.72 -11.51
CA ASP A 16 -3.58 -0.27 -12.51
C ASP A 16 -2.44 -0.59 -13.49
N ALA A 17 -1.77 0.42 -14.03
CA ALA A 17 -0.59 0.23 -14.88
C ALA A 17 0.55 -0.53 -14.15
N ALA A 18 0.78 -0.21 -12.87
CA ALA A 18 1.78 -0.94 -12.06
C ALA A 18 1.35 -2.39 -11.76
N GLN A 19 0.04 -2.66 -11.70
CA GLN A 19 -0.51 -4.01 -11.57
C GLN A 19 -0.28 -4.82 -12.84
N GLU A 20 -0.53 -4.23 -14.02
CA GLU A 20 -0.29 -4.86 -15.33
C GLU A 20 1.18 -5.25 -15.51
N GLN A 21 2.09 -4.41 -15.04
CA GLN A 21 3.54 -4.68 -15.07
C GLN A 21 4.05 -5.60 -13.96
N GLN A 22 3.16 -6.21 -13.17
CA GLN A 22 3.51 -7.10 -12.07
C GLN A 22 4.45 -6.44 -11.03
N GLN A 23 4.26 -5.15 -10.76
CA GLN A 23 5.01 -4.38 -9.76
C GLN A 23 4.18 -4.13 -8.49
N PRO A 24 3.90 -5.16 -7.66
CA PRO A 24 2.92 -5.04 -6.57
C PRO A 24 3.34 -4.05 -5.47
N LEU A 25 4.64 -3.88 -5.24
CA LEU A 25 5.14 -2.90 -4.28
C LEU A 25 4.87 -1.47 -4.75
N GLN A 26 4.97 -1.22 -6.06
CA GLN A 26 4.75 0.10 -6.65
C GLN A 26 3.26 0.41 -6.70
N ARG A 27 2.44 -0.55 -7.13
CA ARG A 27 0.97 -0.50 -7.03
C ARG A 27 0.51 -0.12 -5.63
N ASN A 28 1.03 -0.76 -4.58
CA ASN A 28 0.62 -0.47 -3.21
C ASN A 28 0.97 0.98 -2.79
N LYS A 29 2.07 1.56 -3.27
CA LYS A 29 2.40 2.97 -3.00
C LYS A 29 1.39 3.90 -3.67
N PHE A 30 1.01 3.62 -4.91
CA PHE A 30 0.02 4.42 -5.64
C PHE A 30 -1.37 4.30 -5.02
N LEU A 31 -1.79 3.12 -4.58
CA LEU A 31 -3.04 2.96 -3.82
C LEU A 31 -3.06 3.74 -2.50
N VAL A 32 -1.92 3.91 -1.82
CA VAL A 32 -1.83 4.74 -0.61
C VAL A 32 -1.98 6.23 -0.96
N LEU A 33 -1.39 6.69 -2.07
CA LEU A 33 -1.54 8.07 -2.54
C LEU A 33 -2.97 8.35 -3.02
N ALA A 34 -3.59 7.40 -3.73
CA ALA A 34 -4.99 7.45 -4.12
C ALA A 34 -5.91 7.54 -2.89
N ALA A 35 -5.69 6.72 -1.86
CA ALA A 35 -6.49 6.77 -0.64
C ALA A 35 -6.37 8.11 0.12
N ASP A 36 -5.18 8.71 0.16
CA ASP A 36 -4.97 10.04 0.73
C ASP A 36 -5.70 11.13 -0.07
N ALA A 37 -5.66 11.06 -1.41
CA ALA A 37 -6.42 11.96 -2.29
C ALA A 37 -7.94 11.81 -2.11
N ALA A 38 -8.45 10.57 -2.06
CA ALA A 38 -9.85 10.26 -1.77
C ALA A 38 -10.29 10.79 -0.41
N GLY A 39 -9.45 10.63 0.63
CA GLY A 39 -9.72 11.18 1.96
C GLY A 39 -9.86 12.71 1.95
N ARG A 40 -9.06 13.43 1.15
CA ARG A 40 -9.17 14.89 0.99
C ARG A 40 -10.40 15.31 0.18
N ALA A 41 -10.84 14.48 -0.76
CA ALA A 41 -12.07 14.69 -1.53
C ALA A 41 -13.34 14.32 -0.74
N GLY A 42 -13.23 13.77 0.46
CA GLY A 42 -14.38 13.28 1.25
C GLY A 42 -14.93 11.92 0.79
N LEU A 43 -14.24 11.24 -0.13
CA LEU A 43 -14.63 9.95 -0.70
C LEU A 43 -14.10 8.79 0.15
N LEU A 44 -14.55 8.70 1.41
CA LEU A 44 -14.03 7.73 2.38
C LEU A 44 -14.24 6.27 1.98
N ALA A 45 -15.33 5.95 1.26
CA ALA A 45 -15.59 4.60 0.76
C ALA A 45 -14.47 4.13 -0.19
N VAL A 46 -14.08 4.98 -1.15
CA VAL A 46 -13.00 4.70 -2.10
C VAL A 46 -11.66 4.52 -1.37
N ALA A 47 -11.43 5.30 -0.31
CA ALA A 47 -10.23 5.16 0.51
C ALA A 47 -10.19 3.79 1.24
N GLU A 48 -11.31 3.29 1.74
CA GLU A 48 -11.40 1.93 2.33
C GLU A 48 -11.19 0.83 1.29
N ASP A 49 -11.69 0.99 0.07
CA ASP A 49 -11.47 0.04 -1.01
C ASP A 49 -9.98 -0.06 -1.36
N CYS A 50 -9.30 1.08 -1.45
CA CYS A 50 -7.85 1.14 -1.63
C CYS A 50 -7.12 0.40 -0.50
N ARG A 51 -7.53 0.62 0.76
CA ARG A 51 -6.98 -0.09 1.93
C ARG A 51 -7.16 -1.60 1.81
N THR A 52 -8.36 -2.05 1.43
CA THR A 52 -8.69 -3.46 1.27
C THR A 52 -7.82 -4.11 0.20
N LYS A 53 -7.66 -3.47 -0.96
CA LYS A 53 -6.76 -3.92 -2.05
C LYS A 53 -5.30 -4.03 -1.60
N ILE A 54 -4.81 -3.07 -0.81
CA ILE A 54 -3.45 -3.09 -0.26
C ILE A 54 -3.29 -4.27 0.72
N LEU A 55 -4.22 -4.45 1.65
CA LEU A 55 -4.13 -5.48 2.69
C LEU A 55 -4.31 -6.90 2.14
N ALA A 56 -5.12 -7.08 1.10
CA ALA A 56 -5.30 -8.35 0.40
C ALA A 56 -3.97 -8.89 -0.13
N HIS A 57 -3.11 -8.02 -0.66
CA HIS A 57 -1.80 -8.42 -1.20
C HIS A 57 -0.67 -8.32 -0.16
N ASN A 58 -0.72 -7.34 0.74
CA ASN A 58 0.30 -7.13 1.76
C ASN A 58 -0.35 -7.09 3.16
N PRO A 59 -0.59 -8.26 3.78
CA PRO A 59 -1.20 -8.33 5.11
C PRO A 59 -0.26 -7.85 6.22
N LYS A 60 1.00 -7.52 5.92
CA LYS A 60 1.96 -6.93 6.88
C LYS A 60 2.11 -5.41 6.69
N HIS A 61 1.25 -4.79 5.87
CA HIS A 61 1.30 -3.36 5.62
C HIS A 61 0.96 -2.53 6.88
N ILE A 62 1.53 -1.33 6.99
CA ILE A 62 1.35 -0.41 8.13
C ILE A 62 -0.12 -0.03 8.37
N LEU A 63 -0.98 -0.15 7.35
CA LEU A 63 -2.40 0.14 7.43
C LEU A 63 -3.20 -0.90 8.22
N ARG A 64 -2.64 -2.11 8.44
CA ARG A 64 -3.34 -3.20 9.14
C ARG A 64 -3.65 -2.87 10.60
N GLN A 65 -2.83 -2.05 11.25
CA GLN A 65 -2.99 -1.71 12.67
C GLN A 65 -4.16 -0.76 12.94
N TYR A 66 -4.77 -0.19 11.91
CA TYR A 66 -5.90 0.73 12.00
C TYR A 66 -7.18 0.02 11.56
N PRO A 67 -8.34 0.26 12.20
CA PRO A 67 -9.61 -0.37 11.86
C PRO A 67 -10.24 0.21 10.59
N SER A 68 -10.00 1.49 10.29
CA SER A 68 -10.47 2.22 9.10
C SER A 68 -9.33 2.98 8.43
N MET A 69 -9.45 3.26 7.14
CA MET A 69 -8.57 4.17 6.40
C MET A 69 -8.68 5.59 6.93
N GLY A 70 -9.85 6.04 7.39
CA GLY A 70 -10.02 7.34 8.04
C GLY A 70 -9.14 7.49 9.28
N GLU A 71 -9.14 6.49 10.17
CA GLU A 71 -8.24 6.47 11.34
C GLU A 71 -6.77 6.34 10.93
N ALA A 72 -6.48 5.55 9.89
CA ALA A 72 -5.13 5.42 9.38
C ALA A 72 -4.58 6.78 8.90
N LEU A 73 -5.34 7.53 8.11
CA LEU A 73 -4.94 8.85 7.60
C LEU A 73 -4.81 9.90 8.71
N ALA A 74 -5.52 9.75 9.83
CA ALA A 74 -5.35 10.61 11.01
C ALA A 74 -4.04 10.29 11.78
N SER A 75 -3.54 9.06 11.70
CA SER A 75 -2.34 8.64 12.42
C SER A 75 -1.07 9.32 11.93
N LYS A 76 -0.19 9.67 12.88
CA LYS A 76 1.11 10.30 12.62
C LYS A 76 1.99 9.47 11.69
N ASP A 77 2.02 8.15 11.88
CA ASP A 77 2.94 7.27 11.14
C ASP A 77 2.55 7.17 9.66
N VAL A 78 1.25 7.04 9.38
CA VAL A 78 0.72 7.00 8.02
C VAL A 78 0.84 8.36 7.33
N ARG A 79 0.65 9.47 8.06
CA ARG A 79 0.88 10.83 7.54
C ARG A 79 2.34 11.09 7.17
N LEU A 80 3.28 10.54 7.94
CA LEU A 80 4.71 10.62 7.60
C LEU A 80 5.02 9.80 6.36
N TYR A 81 4.45 8.60 6.27
CA TYR A 81 4.61 7.71 5.12
C TYR A 81 4.03 8.31 3.83
N THR A 82 2.77 8.76 3.84
CA THR A 82 2.13 9.44 2.69
C THR A 82 2.92 10.69 2.27
N ARG A 83 3.41 11.50 3.21
CA ARG A 83 4.27 12.65 2.91
C ARG A 83 5.58 12.24 2.22
N GLN A 84 6.18 11.11 2.61
CA GLN A 84 7.35 10.59 1.91
C GLN A 84 7.00 10.16 0.48
N LEU A 85 5.86 9.49 0.28
CA LEU A 85 5.39 9.10 -1.04
C LEU A 85 5.14 10.31 -1.94
N HIS A 86 4.50 11.38 -1.43
CA HIS A 86 4.29 12.63 -2.17
C HIS A 86 5.61 13.29 -2.64
N ARG A 87 6.70 13.13 -1.88
CA ARG A 87 8.02 13.61 -2.30
C ARG A 87 8.65 12.73 -3.38
N LEU A 88 8.38 11.43 -3.35
CA LEU A 88 8.90 10.47 -4.33
C LEU A 88 8.13 10.54 -5.65
N PHE A 89 6.84 10.87 -5.59
CA PHE A 89 5.88 10.93 -6.68
C PHE A 89 5.07 12.23 -6.62
N PRO A 90 5.72 13.39 -6.83
CA PRO A 90 4.99 14.64 -7.05
C PRO A 90 4.11 14.52 -8.29
N PHE A 91 3.13 15.43 -8.42
CA PHE A 91 2.13 15.42 -9.48
C PHE A 91 2.76 15.33 -10.88
N GLU A 92 3.72 16.18 -11.18
CA GLU A 92 4.37 16.26 -12.50
C GLU A 92 5.07 14.94 -12.85
N LYS A 93 5.66 14.27 -11.85
CA LYS A 93 6.29 12.97 -12.03
C LYS A 93 5.25 11.86 -12.18
N ALA A 94 4.13 11.94 -11.48
CA ALA A 94 3.05 10.97 -11.59
C ALA A 94 2.42 11.01 -12.99
N GLU A 95 2.15 12.20 -13.53
CA GLU A 95 1.70 12.37 -14.92
C GLU A 95 2.70 11.79 -15.92
N TYR A 96 3.97 12.15 -15.79
CA TYR A 96 5.04 11.61 -16.64
C TYR A 96 5.10 10.07 -16.61
N LEU A 97 4.96 9.47 -15.43
CA LEU A 97 4.94 8.01 -15.28
C LEU A 97 3.71 7.40 -15.96
N LEU A 98 2.55 8.03 -15.88
CA LEU A 98 1.34 7.55 -16.52
C LEU A 98 1.47 7.63 -18.04
N SER A 99 1.92 8.77 -18.58
CA SER A 99 2.17 8.91 -20.02
C SER A 99 3.19 7.91 -20.54
N LYS A 100 4.19 7.56 -19.71
CA LYS A 100 5.15 6.50 -20.06
C LYS A 100 4.45 5.15 -20.15
N PHE A 101 3.65 4.77 -19.16
CA PHE A 101 2.93 3.50 -19.17
C PHE A 101 1.92 3.38 -20.31
N GLU A 102 1.25 4.48 -20.69
CA GLU A 102 0.33 4.51 -21.83
C GLU A 102 1.07 4.48 -23.18
N GLY A 103 2.27 5.06 -23.25
CA GLY A 103 3.05 5.18 -24.49
C GLY A 103 3.96 3.98 -24.81
N THR A 104 4.38 3.20 -23.82
CA THR A 104 5.34 2.09 -24.03
C THR A 104 4.64 0.73 -24.04
N ASN A 105 4.18 0.29 -25.21
CA ASN A 105 4.08 -1.15 -25.50
C ASN A 105 5.46 -1.77 -25.83
N ASP A 106 6.49 -0.96 -26.12
CA ASP A 106 7.75 -1.48 -26.69
C ASP A 106 8.99 -1.41 -25.78
N ASP A 107 9.01 -0.57 -24.73
CA ASP A 107 10.19 -0.36 -23.84
C ASP A 107 9.93 -0.79 -22.38
N ALA A 108 9.49 -2.04 -22.19
CA ALA A 108 8.96 -2.58 -20.91
C ALA A 108 9.98 -2.76 -19.76
N SER A 109 11.21 -2.26 -19.87
CA SER A 109 12.26 -2.43 -18.85
C SER A 109 12.48 -1.20 -17.97
N PHE A 110 11.50 -0.31 -17.84
CA PHE A 110 11.59 0.76 -16.83
C PHE A 110 11.30 0.20 -15.44
N VAL A 111 12.29 -0.52 -14.90
CA VAL A 111 12.42 -0.66 -13.45
C VAL A 111 12.51 0.76 -12.92
N LEU A 112 11.51 1.18 -12.15
CA LEU A 112 11.64 2.32 -11.26
C LEU A 112 12.75 1.96 -10.26
N ASP A 113 14.00 2.06 -10.68
CA ASP A 113 15.16 2.25 -9.85
C ASP A 113 14.95 3.60 -9.19
N LEU A 114 14.04 3.60 -8.22
CA LEU A 114 14.08 4.50 -7.09
C LEU A 114 15.37 4.15 -6.37
N ASP A 115 16.48 4.60 -6.97
CA ASP A 115 17.79 4.54 -6.39
C ASP A 115 17.62 4.97 -4.93
N PRO A 116 18.01 4.12 -3.95
CA PRO A 116 17.93 4.49 -2.55
C PRO A 116 18.64 5.83 -2.44
N PRO A 117 17.94 6.90 -2.02
CA PRO A 117 18.26 8.29 -2.33
C PRO A 117 19.76 8.42 -2.23
N ALA A 118 20.40 8.55 -3.41
CA ALA A 118 21.84 8.42 -3.58
C ALA A 118 22.47 9.04 -2.35
N LYS A 119 23.13 8.22 -1.52
CA LYS A 119 23.74 8.66 -0.26
C LYS A 119 24.42 9.96 -0.60
N THR A 120 23.79 11.11 -0.30
CA THR A 120 24.47 12.40 -0.49
C THR A 120 25.71 12.17 0.32
N PRO A 121 26.91 12.17 -0.29
CA PRO A 121 28.11 11.80 0.42
C PRO A 121 28.07 12.72 1.62
N ARG A 122 27.78 12.15 2.80
CA ARG A 122 27.79 12.89 4.04
C ARG A 122 29.20 13.38 4.02
N ARG A 123 29.41 14.65 3.66
CA ARG A 123 30.70 15.31 3.74
C ARG A 123 31.03 15.11 5.21
N ARG A 124 31.80 14.05 5.50
CA ARG A 124 32.46 13.89 6.78
C ARG A 124 33.17 15.22 6.90
N PRO A 125 32.83 16.08 7.86
CA PRO A 125 33.58 17.30 8.07
C PRO A 125 35.04 16.85 8.23
N LYS A 126 35.83 17.09 7.19
CA LYS A 126 37.23 16.68 7.11
C LYS A 126 37.95 17.68 7.99
N GLY A 127 38.11 17.37 9.28
CA GLY A 127 39.04 18.10 10.14
C GLY A 127 38.50 18.79 11.40
N SER A 128 37.51 18.26 12.12
CA SER A 128 37.45 18.59 13.56
C SER A 128 38.44 17.69 14.30
N LYS A 129 39.65 18.19 14.55
CA LYS A 129 40.60 17.64 15.53
C LYS A 129 39.82 17.38 16.83
N ARG A 130 39.52 16.12 17.14
CA ARG A 130 38.94 15.76 18.44
C ARG A 130 39.98 16.09 19.51
N PRO A 131 39.68 16.93 20.50
CA PRO A 131 40.51 17.03 21.69
C PRO A 131 40.59 15.65 22.32
N SER A 132 41.81 15.17 22.56
CA SER A 132 42.10 13.93 23.25
C SER A 132 41.68 14.06 24.72
N LEU A 133 40.38 13.94 24.99
CA LEU A 133 39.89 13.76 26.35
C LEU A 133 40.19 12.31 26.77
N SER A 134 41.23 12.19 27.58
CA SER A 134 41.59 11.07 28.42
C SER A 134 40.36 10.27 28.86
N ARG A 135 40.27 9.01 28.41
CA ARG A 135 39.28 8.02 28.83
C ARG A 135 39.27 7.92 30.37
N PRO A 136 38.17 8.26 31.07
CA PRO A 136 38.03 7.90 32.47
C PRO A 136 37.89 6.38 32.60
N LYS A 137 38.74 5.81 33.44
CA LYS A 137 38.83 4.40 33.80
C LYS A 137 37.47 3.92 34.33
N ARG A 138 36.82 3.01 33.59
CA ARG A 138 35.54 2.38 33.94
C ARG A 138 35.63 1.73 35.32
N ARG A 139 34.84 2.19 36.29
CA ARG A 139 34.49 1.41 37.48
C ARG A 139 33.28 0.50 37.17
N PRO A 140 33.24 -0.74 37.69
CA PRO A 140 32.14 -1.67 37.46
C PRO A 140 30.89 -1.23 38.24
N ARG A 141 29.79 -0.95 37.53
CA ARG A 141 28.47 -0.65 38.10
C ARG A 141 27.69 -1.94 38.32
N ALA A 142 27.82 -2.52 39.51
CA ALA A 142 27.13 -3.75 39.91
C ALA A 142 25.72 -3.54 40.53
N SER A 143 25.10 -2.35 40.45
CA SER A 143 23.88 -2.07 41.25
C SER A 143 22.62 -1.63 40.49
N ILE A 144 22.62 -1.50 39.16
CA ILE A 144 21.46 -0.92 38.44
C ILE A 144 20.44 -1.97 37.94
N VAL A 145 20.73 -3.27 38.09
CA VAL A 145 19.83 -4.33 37.57
C VAL A 145 18.59 -4.57 38.45
N ARG A 146 18.56 -4.14 39.72
CA ARG A 146 17.45 -4.48 40.64
C ARG A 146 16.28 -3.48 40.65
N ALA A 147 16.43 -2.26 40.13
CA ALA A 147 15.36 -1.25 40.19
C ALA A 147 14.31 -1.41 39.08
N PHE A 148 14.63 -2.07 37.96
CA PHE A 148 13.72 -2.13 36.79
C PHE A 148 12.67 -3.25 36.88
N GLN A 149 12.89 -4.28 37.71
CA GLN A 149 11.95 -5.40 37.84
C GLN A 149 10.71 -5.09 38.71
N ARG A 150 10.77 -4.11 39.62
CA ARG A 150 9.60 -3.73 40.44
C ARG A 150 8.52 -2.96 39.67
N SER A 151 8.88 -2.22 38.62
CA SER A 151 7.92 -1.40 37.86
C SER A 151 6.95 -2.20 36.97
N LYS A 152 7.24 -3.48 36.66
CA LYS A 152 6.37 -4.30 35.79
C LYS A 152 5.24 -5.02 36.52
N GLN A 153 5.27 -5.12 37.84
CA GLN A 153 4.23 -5.83 38.60
C GLN A 153 3.03 -4.94 38.99
N GLU A 154 3.22 -3.61 39.05
CA GLU A 154 2.16 -2.68 39.48
C GLU A 154 1.05 -2.47 38.44
N THR A 155 1.34 -2.65 37.15
CA THR A 155 0.36 -2.38 36.07
C THR A 155 -0.59 -3.54 35.78
N ARG A 156 -0.44 -4.70 36.44
CA ARG A 156 -1.34 -5.85 36.27
C ARG A 156 -2.54 -5.88 37.24
N ARG A 157 -2.60 -5.01 38.25
CA ARG A 157 -3.66 -5.08 39.29
C ARG A 157 -4.88 -4.19 39.09
N LYS A 158 -4.94 -3.36 38.04
CA LYS A 158 -6.06 -2.40 37.85
C LYS A 158 -6.66 -2.44 36.45
N LYS A 159 -7.43 -3.49 36.13
CA LYS A 159 -8.59 -3.38 35.21
C LYS A 159 -9.39 -4.68 35.16
N THR A 160 -10.04 -5.01 36.27
CA THR A 160 -11.24 -5.86 36.25
C THR A 160 -12.42 -4.95 36.53
N ILE A 161 -12.84 -4.19 35.52
CA ILE A 161 -14.12 -3.49 35.54
C ILE A 161 -15.11 -4.47 34.92
N ARG A 162 -15.97 -5.06 35.76
CA ARG A 162 -17.16 -5.82 35.33
C ARG A 162 -18.03 -4.87 34.50
N PRO A 163 -18.43 -5.23 33.27
CA PRO A 163 -19.57 -4.57 32.65
C PRO A 163 -20.83 -4.98 33.41
N THR A 164 -21.44 -4.02 34.09
CA THR A 164 -22.77 -4.14 34.67
C THR A 164 -23.78 -4.32 33.55
N ASN A 165 -24.42 -5.48 33.61
CA ASN A 165 -25.54 -5.90 32.79
C ASN A 165 -26.77 -5.07 33.19
N ALA A 166 -27.07 -4.00 32.46
CA ALA A 166 -28.32 -3.27 32.59
C ALA A 166 -28.68 -2.67 31.23
N GLU A 167 -29.97 -2.68 30.92
CA GLU A 167 -30.60 -2.13 29.72
C GLU A 167 -30.63 -3.01 28.46
N GLN A 168 -31.06 -4.27 28.61
CA GLN A 168 -31.87 -4.92 27.58
C GLN A 168 -33.19 -4.15 27.41
N ARG A 169 -33.18 -3.07 26.62
CA ARG A 169 -34.39 -2.52 26.02
C ARG A 169 -34.55 -3.14 24.64
N SER A 170 -35.54 -4.02 24.58
CA SER A 170 -36.18 -4.51 23.37
C SER A 170 -36.47 -3.36 22.40
N LEU A 171 -35.72 -3.30 21.30
CA LEU A 171 -36.14 -2.55 20.11
C LEU A 171 -36.89 -3.50 19.16
N PRO A 172 -37.96 -3.03 18.51
CA PRO A 172 -38.73 -3.83 17.59
C PRO A 172 -37.87 -4.23 16.39
N ILE A 173 -37.91 -5.52 16.08
CA ILE A 173 -37.37 -6.11 14.87
C ILE A 173 -38.11 -5.46 13.70
N LEU A 174 -37.49 -4.47 13.05
CA LEU A 174 -37.94 -3.99 11.75
C LEU A 174 -37.44 -4.95 10.66
N PRO A 175 -38.29 -5.29 9.68
CA PRO A 175 -37.93 -6.25 8.65
C PRO A 175 -36.84 -5.71 7.71
N VAL A 176 -35.86 -6.58 7.42
CA VAL A 176 -34.58 -6.32 6.71
C VAL A 176 -34.74 -5.97 5.21
N TRP A 177 -35.94 -5.92 4.65
CA TRP A 177 -36.13 -5.77 3.19
C TRP A 177 -36.43 -4.34 2.69
N ALA A 178 -36.48 -3.33 3.56
CA ALA A 178 -36.90 -1.98 3.18
C ALA A 178 -35.76 -0.93 3.05
N VAL A 179 -34.53 -1.35 2.78
CA VAL A 179 -33.50 -0.43 2.29
C VAL A 179 -33.53 -0.44 0.77
N SER A 180 -34.29 0.53 0.25
CA SER A 180 -34.28 0.96 -1.14
C SER A 180 -32.84 1.16 -1.59
N GLN A 181 -32.35 0.27 -2.45
CA GLN A 181 -31.07 0.38 -3.11
C GLN A 181 -31.05 1.66 -3.95
N PRO A 182 -30.09 2.59 -3.78
CA PRO A 182 -29.83 3.57 -4.82
C PRO A 182 -29.37 2.81 -6.06
N LYS A 183 -30.26 2.79 -7.05
CA LYS A 183 -29.99 2.31 -8.41
C LYS A 183 -28.74 2.99 -8.95
N SER A 184 -27.76 2.17 -9.30
CA SER A 184 -26.88 2.29 -10.47
C SER A 184 -26.26 3.68 -10.72
N LEU A 185 -25.05 3.88 -10.18
CA LEU A 185 -24.06 4.82 -10.72
C LEU A 185 -22.65 4.20 -10.74
N TRP A 186 -22.61 2.87 -10.91
CA TRP A 186 -21.37 2.07 -11.04
C TRP A 186 -21.33 1.28 -12.36
N GLU A 187 -22.14 1.69 -13.35
CA GLU A 187 -22.14 1.14 -14.71
C GLU A 187 -20.97 1.70 -15.53
N TRP A 188 -19.77 1.67 -14.95
CA TRP A 188 -18.50 1.86 -15.64
C TRP A 188 -17.65 0.61 -15.42
N GLY A 189 -17.76 -0.35 -16.36
CA GLY A 189 -16.60 -1.16 -16.73
C GLY A 189 -16.50 -2.61 -16.24
N GLU A 190 -17.60 -3.37 -16.09
CA GLU A 190 -17.54 -4.83 -15.87
C GLU A 190 -17.59 -5.67 -17.17
N HIS A 191 -16.80 -5.32 -18.20
CA HIS A 191 -16.78 -6.11 -19.45
C HIS A 191 -15.43 -6.70 -19.90
N HIS A 192 -14.35 -6.67 -19.10
CA HIS A 192 -13.05 -7.18 -19.59
C HIS A 192 -12.18 -8.03 -18.65
N TRP A 193 -12.70 -8.52 -17.51
CA TRP A 193 -11.88 -9.28 -16.55
C TRP A 193 -12.01 -10.81 -16.60
N SER A 194 -12.59 -11.41 -17.66
CA SER A 194 -12.85 -12.87 -17.68
C SER A 194 -12.33 -13.68 -18.88
N THR A 195 -11.40 -13.14 -19.69
CA THR A 195 -10.90 -13.89 -20.89
C THR A 195 -9.39 -14.15 -20.93
N TRP A 196 -8.60 -13.69 -19.96
CA TRP A 196 -7.15 -13.90 -19.95
C TRP A 196 -6.66 -15.01 -19.01
N GLY A 197 -7.57 -15.80 -18.43
CA GLY A 197 -7.25 -16.85 -17.46
C GLY A 197 -7.24 -18.29 -17.97
N VAL A 198 -7.53 -18.57 -19.25
CA VAL A 198 -7.71 -19.97 -19.74
C VAL A 198 -6.82 -20.35 -20.94
N VAL A 199 -6.05 -19.43 -21.54
CA VAL A 199 -5.23 -19.78 -22.72
C VAL A 199 -3.84 -20.35 -22.38
N PHE A 200 -3.43 -20.40 -21.10
CA PHE A 200 -2.06 -20.85 -20.74
C PHE A 200 -1.92 -22.33 -20.33
N LEU A 201 -2.89 -23.21 -20.66
CA LEU A 201 -2.83 -24.62 -20.25
C LEU A 201 -3.28 -25.65 -21.31
N LEU A 202 -3.24 -25.30 -22.59
CA LEU A 202 -3.43 -26.27 -23.69
C LEU A 202 -2.48 -25.97 -24.85
N GLY A 203 -1.35 -26.67 -24.90
CA GLY A 203 -0.55 -26.76 -26.11
C GLY A 203 0.94 -26.88 -25.83
N VAL A 204 1.42 -28.12 -25.84
CA VAL A 204 2.72 -28.62 -26.37
C VAL A 204 3.16 -29.82 -25.53
N VAL A 205 2.40 -30.91 -25.62
CA VAL A 205 2.91 -32.29 -25.55
C VAL A 205 1.95 -33.16 -26.36
N VAL A 206 2.34 -33.51 -27.59
CA VAL A 206 2.01 -34.68 -28.44
C VAL A 206 2.65 -34.30 -29.80
N GLY A 207 3.77 -34.84 -30.26
CA GLY A 207 4.08 -36.26 -30.42
C GLY A 207 3.45 -36.78 -31.72
N GLY A 208 4.16 -36.76 -32.85
CA GLY A 208 3.58 -37.32 -34.08
C GLY A 208 4.37 -37.12 -35.36
N SER A 209 5.06 -38.18 -35.76
CA SER A 209 5.78 -38.40 -37.02
C SER A 209 4.91 -38.32 -38.29
N SER A 210 5.62 -38.30 -39.44
CA SER A 210 5.21 -38.62 -40.84
C SER A 210 5.09 -37.36 -41.72
N ALA A 211 6.00 -37.10 -42.66
CA ALA A 211 6.34 -37.82 -43.89
C ALA A 211 5.22 -37.77 -44.96
N ALA A 212 5.65 -37.64 -46.23
CA ALA A 212 4.89 -37.64 -47.50
C ALA A 212 4.34 -36.26 -47.93
N LEU A 213 4.94 -35.58 -48.92
CA LEU A 213 4.91 -35.80 -50.39
C LEU A 213 3.74 -35.05 -51.06
N ILE A 214 3.95 -34.72 -52.35
CA ILE A 214 3.03 -34.12 -53.36
C ILE A 214 3.29 -32.59 -53.49
N LEU A 215 4.12 -32.09 -54.42
CA LEU A 215 4.13 -32.12 -55.91
C LEU A 215 3.70 -30.75 -56.48
N LEU A 216 4.52 -30.25 -57.41
CA LEU A 216 4.21 -29.41 -58.58
C LEU A 216 3.01 -28.45 -58.51
N ASN A 217 3.25 -27.16 -58.76
CA ASN A 217 2.94 -26.55 -60.07
C ASN A 217 3.30 -25.06 -60.16
N PHE A 218 3.75 -24.70 -61.37
CA PHE A 218 4.08 -23.39 -61.95
C PHE A 218 5.42 -22.73 -61.57
#